data_AF-A0A816QI09-F1
#
_entry.id   AF-A0A816QI09-F1
#
_cell.length_a   1.000
_cell.length_b   1.000
_cell.length_c   1.000
_cell.angle_alpha   90.00
_cell.angle_beta   90.00
_cell.angle_gamma   90.00
#
_symmetry.space_group_name_H-M   'P 1'
#
loop_
_entity.id
_entity.type
_entity.pdbx_description
1 polymer ?
#
loop_
_entity_poly.entity_id
_entity_poly.type
_entity_poly.pdbx_seq_one_letter_code
_entity_poly.pdbx_strand_id
1 'polypeptide(L)'
;QGAIPFAGDTISGDTYKKTSNDRRLERPKQCQENLWAVISDSLLNEPESRYEFSAIKKRLSDLQDISHGTCNRCGRKFPFNELTDHQRECRPQIPRRIYTPPRLMRCTYCTNKFSQGQIHDHEKSCPKKPRSCIGNILSCLSFFRSKNK
;
A
#
# COMPACT_ATOMS: atom_id res chain seq x y z
N GLN A 1 36.20 -31.53 -56.80
CA GLN A 1 37.24 -30.97 -55.91
C GLN A 1 37.32 -29.49 -56.22
N GLY A 2 36.70 -28.64 -55.38
CA GLY A 2 36.74 -27.19 -55.52
C GLY A 2 37.09 -26.60 -54.16
N ALA A 3 38.29 -26.06 -54.03
CA ALA A 3 38.75 -25.40 -52.80
C ALA A 3 38.14 -24.00 -52.74
N ILE A 4 37.55 -23.64 -51.61
CA ILE A 4 37.07 -22.28 -51.34
C ILE A 4 38.27 -21.48 -50.79
N PRO A 5 38.65 -20.35 -51.41
CA PRO A 5 39.75 -19.53 -50.92
C PRO A 5 39.19 -18.50 -49.92
N PHE A 6 39.19 -18.83 -48.63
CA PHE A 6 39.10 -17.82 -47.59
C PHE A 6 40.46 -17.69 -46.93
N ALA A 7 41.29 -16.80 -47.48
CA ALA A 7 42.42 -16.23 -46.77
C ALA A 7 41.84 -15.39 -45.64
N GLY A 8 42.05 -15.84 -44.41
CA GLY A 8 41.62 -15.14 -43.21
C GLY A 8 42.57 -13.98 -42.93
N ASP A 9 42.16 -12.77 -43.31
CA ASP A 9 42.76 -11.57 -42.76
C ASP A 9 42.43 -11.53 -41.26
N THR A 10 43.45 -11.64 -40.43
CA THR A 10 43.37 -11.44 -38.97
C THR A 10 43.07 -9.96 -38.70
N ILE A 11 41.81 -9.57 -38.88
CA ILE A 11 41.30 -8.29 -38.43
C ILE A 11 41.33 -8.33 -36.90
N SER A 12 42.23 -7.54 -36.32
CA SER A 12 42.41 -7.39 -34.88
C SER A 12 41.06 -7.10 -34.21
N GLY A 13 40.62 -8.00 -33.33
CA GLY A 13 39.25 -8.08 -32.78
C GLY A 13 38.84 -6.92 -31.86
N ASP A 14 39.69 -5.91 -31.69
CA ASP A 14 39.48 -4.82 -30.74
C ASP A 14 38.83 -3.58 -31.36
N THR A 15 38.88 -3.41 -32.69
CA THR A 15 38.24 -2.27 -33.37
C THR A 15 36.77 -2.50 -33.72
N TYR A 16 36.32 -3.75 -33.87
CA TYR A 16 34.92 -4.03 -34.22
C TYR A 16 33.95 -3.88 -33.04
N LYS A 17 34.45 -3.88 -31.79
CA LYS A 17 33.60 -3.82 -30.59
C LYS A 17 33.13 -2.42 -30.21
N LYS A 18 33.72 -1.33 -30.75
CA LYS A 18 33.36 0.05 -30.34
C LYS A 18 32.28 0.70 -31.19
N THR A 19 32.29 0.54 -32.52
CA THR A 19 31.38 1.30 -33.41
C THR A 19 29.93 0.81 -33.40
N SER A 20 29.64 -0.40 -32.90
CA SER A 20 28.26 -0.90 -32.83
C SER A 20 27.52 -0.51 -31.55
N ASN A 21 28.21 -0.03 -30.52
CA ASN A 21 27.59 0.39 -29.25
C ASN A 21 27.27 1.90 -29.19
N ASP A 22 27.79 2.72 -30.11
CA ASP A 22 27.55 4.18 -30.15
C ASP A 22 26.23 4.59 -30.80
N ARG A 23 25.53 3.65 -31.44
CA ARG A 23 24.15 3.90 -31.86
C ARG A 23 23.25 3.82 -30.64
N ARG A 24 23.01 4.98 -30.00
CA ARG A 24 21.91 5.15 -29.04
C ARG A 24 20.68 4.46 -29.61
N LEU A 25 20.27 3.39 -28.97
CA LEU A 25 19.05 2.69 -29.35
C LEU A 25 17.90 3.70 -29.25
N GLU A 26 17.15 3.86 -30.33
CA GLU A 26 15.96 4.70 -30.28
C GLU A 26 14.91 4.03 -29.41
N ARG A 27 14.35 4.78 -28.46
CA ARG A 27 13.27 4.30 -27.59
C ARG A 27 12.05 3.95 -28.45
N PRO A 28 11.54 2.71 -28.43
CA PRO A 28 10.28 2.38 -29.08
C PRO A 28 9.14 3.25 -28.55
N LYS A 29 8.28 3.77 -29.43
CA LYS A 29 7.18 4.70 -29.05
C LYS A 29 6.20 4.14 -28.01
N GLN A 30 6.11 2.81 -27.90
CA GLN A 30 5.19 2.11 -26.99
C GLN A 30 5.84 1.73 -25.65
N CYS A 31 7.14 1.97 -25.47
CA CYS A 31 7.85 1.58 -24.26
C CYS A 31 7.75 2.69 -23.20
N GLN A 32 7.41 2.34 -21.95
CA GLN A 32 7.39 3.32 -20.86
C GLN A 32 8.81 3.81 -20.54
N GLU A 33 8.92 5.08 -20.14
CA GLU A 33 10.21 5.77 -19.99
C GLU A 33 11.11 5.13 -18.91
N ASN A 34 10.53 4.77 -17.79
CA ASN A 34 11.19 4.06 -16.69
C ASN A 34 11.71 2.67 -17.12
N LEU A 35 10.91 1.93 -17.89
CA LEU A 35 11.29 0.61 -18.39
C LEU A 35 12.43 0.71 -19.42
N TRP A 36 12.35 1.72 -20.30
CA TRP A 36 13.40 2.00 -21.28
C TRP A 36 14.71 2.42 -20.61
N ALA A 37 14.66 3.28 -19.59
CA ALA A 37 15.85 3.73 -18.87
C ALA A 37 16.64 2.53 -18.34
N VAL A 38 15.96 1.56 -17.71
CA VAL A 38 16.59 0.39 -17.11
C VAL A 38 17.14 -0.59 -18.14
N ILE A 39 16.41 -0.79 -19.25
CA ILE A 39 16.88 -1.60 -20.37
C ILE A 39 18.11 -0.95 -21.00
N SER A 40 18.06 0.35 -21.28
CA SER A 40 19.17 1.08 -21.90
C SER A 40 20.41 1.11 -21.01
N ASP A 41 20.24 1.33 -19.71
CA ASP A 41 21.30 1.34 -18.71
C ASP A 41 21.98 -0.04 -18.61
N SER A 42 21.18 -1.10 -18.51
CA SER A 42 21.70 -2.48 -18.45
C SER A 42 22.42 -2.89 -19.75
N LEU A 43 21.97 -2.41 -20.92
CA LEU A 43 22.58 -2.73 -22.20
C LEU A 43 23.88 -1.94 -22.47
N LEU A 44 24.03 -0.74 -21.90
CA LEU A 44 25.14 0.17 -22.18
C LEU A 44 26.24 0.11 -21.11
N ASN A 45 25.89 -0.01 -19.83
CA ASN A 45 26.84 0.14 -18.73
C ASN A 45 27.41 -1.20 -18.23
N GLU A 46 26.75 -2.32 -18.52
CA GLU A 46 27.19 -3.65 -18.07
C GLU A 46 27.20 -4.67 -19.24
N PRO A 47 28.22 -4.62 -20.12
CA PRO A 47 28.27 -5.47 -21.32
C PRO A 47 28.35 -6.97 -20.99
N GLU A 48 28.89 -7.33 -19.82
CA GLU A 48 28.97 -8.73 -19.36
C GLU A 48 27.61 -9.27 -18.89
N SER A 49 26.72 -8.40 -18.38
CA SER A 49 25.38 -8.81 -17.93
C SER A 49 24.32 -8.73 -19.04
N ARG A 50 24.71 -8.28 -20.25
CA ARG A 50 23.84 -8.15 -21.44
C ARG A 50 23.10 -9.44 -21.81
N TYR A 51 23.67 -10.59 -21.49
CA TYR A 51 23.09 -11.92 -21.74
C TYR A 51 22.65 -12.65 -20.47
N GLU A 52 22.87 -12.06 -19.28
CA GLU A 52 22.39 -12.61 -18.02
C GLU A 52 20.91 -12.27 -17.83
N PHE A 53 20.08 -13.05 -18.51
CA PHE A 53 18.63 -12.94 -18.46
C PHE A 53 18.08 -12.98 -17.03
N SER A 54 18.80 -13.65 -16.12
CA SER A 54 18.51 -13.73 -14.69
C SER A 54 18.58 -12.36 -13.99
N ALA A 55 19.62 -11.57 -14.27
CA ALA A 55 19.88 -10.27 -13.67
C ALA A 55 18.90 -9.21 -14.17
N ILE A 56 18.62 -9.22 -15.49
CA ILE A 56 17.64 -8.32 -16.12
C ILE A 56 16.23 -8.60 -15.56
N LYS A 57 15.84 -9.88 -15.46
CA LYS A 57 14.54 -10.27 -14.91
C LYS A 57 14.38 -9.83 -13.46
N LYS A 58 15.43 -9.95 -12.63
CA LYS A 58 15.41 -9.49 -11.24
C LYS A 58 15.19 -7.97 -11.14
N ARG A 59 15.95 -7.17 -11.89
CA ARG A 59 15.79 -5.70 -11.92
C ARG A 59 14.41 -5.26 -12.42
N LEU A 60 13.87 -5.95 -13.43
CA LEU A 60 12.49 -5.70 -13.90
C LEU A 60 11.44 -6.05 -12.86
N SER A 61 11.64 -7.12 -12.08
CA SER A 61 10.78 -7.46 -10.95
C SER A 61 10.85 -6.44 -9.82
N ASP A 62 12.03 -5.87 -9.54
CA ASP A 62 12.20 -4.83 -8.52
C ASP A 62 11.50 -3.50 -8.91
N LEU A 63 11.35 -3.24 -10.21
CA LEU A 63 10.64 -2.06 -10.74
C LEU A 63 9.15 -2.29 -10.97
N GLN A 64 8.73 -3.55 -11.05
CA GLN A 64 7.33 -3.88 -10.87
C GLN A 64 7.00 -3.68 -9.40
N ASP A 65 6.78 -2.43 -9.01
CA ASP A 65 5.67 -2.12 -8.10
C ASP A 65 4.46 -2.79 -8.71
N ILE A 66 4.21 -4.04 -8.29
CA ILE A 66 3.17 -4.91 -8.82
C ILE A 66 1.92 -4.06 -8.76
N SER A 67 1.42 -3.66 -9.92
CA SER A 67 0.26 -2.81 -9.96
C SER A 67 -0.89 -3.68 -9.45
N HIS A 68 -1.36 -3.37 -8.25
CA HIS A 68 -2.36 -4.18 -7.56
C HIS A 68 -3.73 -3.66 -7.97
N GLY A 69 -4.55 -4.53 -8.55
CA GLY A 69 -5.97 -4.24 -8.76
C GLY A 69 -6.79 -4.66 -7.54
N THR A 70 -7.87 -3.94 -7.26
CA THR A 70 -8.85 -4.31 -6.24
C THR A 70 -9.95 -5.18 -6.85
N CYS A 71 -10.32 -6.28 -6.20
CA CYS A 71 -11.45 -7.10 -6.63
C CYS A 71 -12.79 -6.38 -6.36
N ASN A 72 -13.63 -6.22 -7.39
CA ASN A 72 -14.94 -5.56 -7.28
C ASN A 72 -15.95 -6.33 -6.41
N ARG A 73 -15.73 -7.63 -6.17
CA ARG A 73 -16.62 -8.47 -5.36
C ARG A 73 -16.26 -8.49 -3.88
N CYS A 74 -14.97 -8.56 -3.54
CA CYS A 74 -14.51 -8.69 -2.15
C CYS A 74 -13.66 -7.52 -1.63
N GLY A 75 -13.22 -6.61 -2.48
CA GLY A 75 -12.42 -5.43 -2.12
C GLY A 75 -10.95 -5.71 -1.78
N ARG A 76 -10.47 -6.96 -1.85
CA ARG A 76 -9.06 -7.29 -1.62
C ARG A 76 -8.18 -6.88 -2.80
N LYS A 77 -6.92 -6.53 -2.52
CA LYS A 77 -5.90 -6.17 -3.52
C LYS A 77 -5.11 -7.40 -3.95
N PHE A 78 -4.90 -7.57 -5.25
CA PHE A 78 -4.14 -8.67 -5.83
C PHE A 78 -3.25 -8.17 -6.97
N PRO A 79 -2.13 -8.85 -7.27
CA PRO A 79 -1.40 -8.68 -8.52
C PRO A 79 -2.34 -8.83 -9.72
N PHE A 80 -2.15 -8.07 -10.81
CA PHE A 80 -3.02 -8.19 -12.00
C PHE A 80 -3.11 -9.62 -12.55
N ASN A 81 -2.00 -10.37 -12.51
CA ASN A 81 -1.96 -11.76 -12.97
C ASN A 81 -2.89 -12.67 -12.15
N GLU A 82 -2.94 -12.46 -10.83
CA GLU A 82 -3.77 -13.25 -9.92
C GLU A 82 -5.20 -12.70 -9.80
N LEU A 83 -5.41 -11.42 -10.15
CA LEU A 83 -6.70 -10.77 -10.05
C LEU A 83 -7.73 -11.44 -10.96
N THR A 84 -7.34 -11.84 -12.17
CA THR A 84 -8.25 -12.50 -13.11
C THR A 84 -8.72 -13.85 -12.60
N ASP A 85 -7.80 -14.67 -12.08
CA ASP A 85 -8.13 -15.98 -11.52
C ASP A 85 -8.97 -15.84 -10.25
N HIS A 86 -8.57 -14.92 -9.37
CA HIS A 86 -9.35 -14.57 -8.20
C HIS A 86 -10.76 -14.13 -8.58
N GLN A 87 -10.95 -13.26 -9.58
CA GLN A 87 -12.28 -12.79 -9.96
C GLN A 87 -13.21 -13.91 -10.44
N ARG A 88 -12.67 -14.98 -11.04
CA ARG A 88 -13.44 -16.16 -11.46
C ARG A 88 -13.92 -16.96 -10.26
N GLU A 89 -13.03 -17.19 -9.29
CA GLU A 89 -13.31 -18.01 -8.11
C GLU A 89 -13.91 -17.22 -6.93
N CYS A 90 -13.85 -15.88 -6.98
CA CYS A 90 -14.29 -15.01 -5.91
C CYS A 90 -15.79 -15.15 -5.69
N ARG A 91 -16.14 -15.88 -4.63
CA ARG A 91 -17.47 -15.84 -4.06
C ARG A 91 -17.65 -14.48 -3.39
N PRO A 92 -18.76 -13.76 -3.66
CA PRO A 92 -19.05 -12.52 -2.99
C PRO A 92 -19.14 -12.82 -1.49
N GLN A 93 -18.09 -12.44 -0.76
CA GLN A 93 -18.19 -12.32 0.68
C GLN A 93 -19.21 -11.20 0.86
N ILE A 94 -20.41 -11.54 1.35
CA ILE A 94 -21.33 -10.53 1.89
C ILE A 94 -20.42 -9.62 2.71
N PRO A 95 -20.28 -8.33 2.35
CA PRO A 95 -19.33 -7.47 3.02
C PRO A 95 -19.64 -7.64 4.49
N ARG A 96 -18.71 -8.23 5.25
CA ARG A 96 -18.83 -8.25 6.69
C ARG A 96 -18.91 -6.78 6.98
N ARG A 97 -20.12 -6.28 7.26
CA ARG A 97 -20.39 -4.87 7.51
C ARG A 97 -19.22 -4.47 8.39
N ILE A 98 -18.38 -3.55 7.89
CA ILE A 98 -17.22 -3.09 8.64
C ILE A 98 -17.80 -2.86 10.03
N TYR A 99 -17.43 -3.74 10.96
CA TYR A 99 -18.04 -3.71 12.29
C TYR A 99 -17.35 -2.52 12.92
N THR A 100 -17.85 -1.33 12.62
CA THR A 100 -17.47 -0.13 13.29
C THR A 100 -18.02 -0.36 14.68
N PRO A 101 -17.16 -0.64 15.69
CA PRO A 101 -17.65 -0.92 17.02
C PRO A 101 -18.53 0.27 17.42
N PRO A 102 -19.74 0.03 17.95
CA PRO A 102 -20.64 1.11 18.32
C PRO A 102 -19.89 2.11 19.21
N ARG A 103 -19.98 3.40 18.89
CA ARG A 103 -19.29 4.44 19.67
C ARG A 103 -19.78 4.37 21.11
N LEU A 104 -18.89 3.96 22.00
CA LEU A 104 -19.17 3.90 23.43
C LEU A 104 -18.92 5.27 24.06
N MET A 105 -19.94 5.81 24.73
CA MET A 105 -19.88 7.07 25.47
C MET A 105 -19.53 6.79 26.93
N ARG A 106 -18.82 7.70 27.59
CA ARG A 106 -18.46 7.56 29.02
C ARG A 106 -19.40 8.40 29.88
N CYS A 107 -19.92 7.80 30.94
CA CYS A 107 -20.67 8.55 31.96
C CYS A 107 -19.75 9.54 32.68
N THR A 108 -20.21 10.79 32.84
CA THR A 108 -19.46 11.88 33.50
C THR A 108 -19.22 11.64 34.99
N TYR A 109 -20.11 10.88 35.65
CA TYR A 109 -20.03 10.63 37.10
C TYR A 109 -19.26 9.36 37.46
N CYS A 110 -19.38 8.29 36.66
CA CYS A 110 -18.80 6.98 37.00
C CYS A 110 -17.73 6.47 36.03
N THR A 111 -17.51 7.16 34.91
CA THR A 111 -16.54 6.82 33.84
C THR A 111 -16.78 5.50 33.09
N ASN A 112 -17.83 4.74 33.44
CA ASN A 112 -18.20 3.52 32.73
C ASN A 112 -18.66 3.84 31.29
N LYS A 113 -18.41 2.89 30.39
CA LYS A 113 -18.70 2.98 28.95
C LYS A 113 -20.07 2.39 28.65
N PHE A 114 -20.89 3.12 27.91
CA PHE A 114 -22.25 2.72 27.54
C PHE A 114 -22.49 2.94 26.05
N SER A 115 -23.43 2.20 25.48
CA SER A 115 -23.97 2.54 24.17
C SER A 115 -24.72 3.88 24.21
N GLN A 116 -24.86 4.54 23.06
CA GLN A 116 -25.51 5.85 22.96
C GLN A 116 -26.95 5.86 23.51
N GLY A 117 -27.69 4.75 23.41
CA GLY A 117 -29.02 4.62 24.01
C GLY A 117 -28.98 4.46 25.54
N GLN A 118 -28.04 3.67 26.05
CA GLN A 118 -27.97 3.33 27.48
C GLN A 118 -27.39 4.43 28.37
N ILE A 119 -26.57 5.34 27.82
CA ILE A 119 -25.94 6.38 28.63
C ILE A 119 -26.99 7.33 29.25
N HIS A 120 -28.07 7.63 28.52
CA HIS A 120 -29.10 8.54 29.00
C HIS A 120 -29.87 7.97 30.20
N ASP A 121 -30.21 6.67 30.16
CA ASP A 121 -30.88 5.99 31.27
C ASP A 121 -29.94 5.81 32.46
N HIS A 122 -28.67 5.48 32.19
CA HIS A 122 -27.66 5.40 33.21
C HIS A 122 -27.42 6.74 33.92
N GLU A 123 -27.33 7.86 33.20
CA GLU A 123 -27.09 9.19 33.79
C GLU A 123 -28.23 9.69 34.68
N LYS A 124 -29.46 9.18 34.50
CA LYS A 124 -30.58 9.45 35.42
C LYS A 124 -30.42 8.69 36.73
N SER A 125 -29.99 7.43 36.65
CA SER A 125 -29.94 6.49 37.76
C SER A 125 -28.53 6.22 38.28
N CYS A 126 -27.55 7.03 37.90
CA CYS A 126 -26.15 6.77 38.22
C CYS A 126 -25.91 6.88 39.74
N PRO A 127 -25.40 5.84 40.42
CA PRO A 127 -25.21 5.85 41.87
C PRO A 127 -24.13 6.84 42.33
N LYS A 128 -23.19 7.21 41.43
CA LYS A 128 -22.16 8.21 41.70
C LYS A 128 -22.62 9.64 41.38
N LYS A 129 -23.81 9.83 40.83
CA LYS A 129 -24.35 11.16 40.59
C LYS A 129 -24.62 11.81 41.95
N PRO A 130 -24.06 12.99 42.23
CA PRO A 130 -24.43 13.71 43.43
C PRO A 130 -25.94 13.90 43.39
N ARG A 131 -26.64 13.54 44.46
CA ARG A 131 -28.06 13.82 44.59
C ARG A 131 -28.19 15.33 44.45
N SER A 132 -28.60 15.76 43.25
CA SER A 132 -28.88 17.16 43.00
C SER A 132 -29.87 17.56 44.09
N CYS A 133 -29.48 18.53 44.90
CA CYS A 133 -30.40 19.19 45.82
C CYS A 133 -31.40 19.96 44.96
N ILE A 134 -32.36 19.24 44.38
CA ILE A 134 -33.51 19.80 43.67
C ILE A 134 -34.35 20.46 44.76
N GLY A 135 -34.01 21.71 45.10
CA GLY A 135 -34.75 22.50 46.08
C GLY A 135 -33.90 23.18 47.16
N ASN A 136 -32.93 24.02 46.76
CA ASN A 136 -32.63 25.33 47.36
C ASN A 136 -31.24 25.77 46.91
N ILE A 137 -31.19 26.71 45.97
CA ILE A 137 -29.94 27.39 45.55
C ILE A 137 -29.20 28.00 46.76
N LEU A 138 -29.94 28.35 47.83
CA LEU A 138 -29.40 28.88 49.08
C LEU A 138 -28.62 27.86 49.94
N SER A 139 -28.87 26.56 49.81
CA SER A 139 -28.16 25.53 50.60
C SER A 139 -26.83 25.05 49.98
N CYS A 140 -26.58 25.31 48.69
CA CYS A 140 -25.32 24.91 48.04
C CYS A 140 -24.17 25.89 48.30
N LEU A 141 -24.47 27.17 48.57
CA LEU A 141 -23.46 28.20 48.84
C LEU A 141 -22.75 28.03 50.19
N SER A 142 -23.36 27.34 51.15
CA SER A 142 -22.74 27.08 52.46
C SER A 142 -21.66 25.99 52.42
N PHE A 143 -21.69 25.07 51.45
CA PHE A 143 -20.68 24.00 51.36
C PHE A 143 -19.34 24.48 50.78
N PHE A 144 -19.36 25.48 49.88
CA PHE A 144 -18.13 26.06 49.32
C PHE A 144 -17.36 26.95 50.31
N ARG A 145 -18.01 27.44 51.38
CA ARG A 145 -17.38 28.33 52.36
C ARG A 145 -16.59 27.59 53.45
N SER A 146 -16.75 26.26 53.57
CA SER A 146 -16.06 25.44 54.59
C SER A 146 -14.75 24.78 54.16
N LYS A 147 -14.31 24.94 52.89
CA LYS A 147 -13.03 24.39 52.40
C LYS A 147 -11.94 25.43 52.13
N ASN A 148 -12.17 26.70 52.48
CA ASN A 148 -11.18 27.78 52.40
C ASN A 148 -10.84 28.30 53.81
N LYS A 149 -10.41 27.41 54.70
CA LYS A 149 -9.79 27.76 55.97
C LYS A 149 -8.73 26.73 56.33
#